data_AF-A0A950P5Z8-F1
#
_entry.id   AF-A0A950P5Z8-F1
#
_cell.length_a   1.000
_cell.length_b   1.000
_cell.length_c   1.000
_cell.angle_alpha   90.00
_cell.angle_beta   90.00
_cell.angle_gamma   90.00
#
_symmetry.space_group_name_H-M   'P 1'
#
loop_
_entity.id
_entity.type
_entity.pdbx_description
1 polymer ?
#
loop_
_entity_poly.entity_id
_entity_poly.type
_entity_poly.pdbx_seq_one_letter_code
_entity_poly.pdbx_strand_id
1 'polypeptide(L)' 'MPAVELSAGAIHYEKSGPPDGRPVVFVHGYAMGHALWRPLSERLAARGFLCLAPTWPLGAHT' A
#
# COMPACT_ATOMS: atom_id res chain seq x y z
N MET A 1 -11.22 -3.09 2.26
CA MET A 1 -9.91 -2.44 2.12
C MET A 1 -9.98 -1.08 2.78
N PRO A 2 -9.06 -0.74 3.70
CA PRO A 2 -9.05 0.59 4.29
C PRO A 2 -8.81 1.66 3.21
N ALA A 3 -9.32 2.86 3.48
CA ALA A 3 -9.13 4.03 2.64
C ALA A 3 -8.75 5.23 3.51
N VAL A 4 -8.08 6.21 2.91
CA VAL A 4 -7.86 7.53 3.49
C VAL A 4 -8.48 8.58 2.59
N GLU A 5 -9.26 9.48 3.18
CA GLU A 5 -9.84 10.62 2.47
C GLU A 5 -8.81 11.74 2.37
N LEU A 6 -8.51 12.15 1.14
CA LEU A 6 -7.64 13.28 0.84
C LEU A 6 -8.44 14.34 0.08
N SER A 7 -7.92 15.57 0.00
CA SER A 7 -8.55 16.63 -0.80
C SER A 7 -8.69 16.28 -2.29
N ALA A 8 -7.86 15.35 -2.79
CA ALA A 8 -7.89 14.83 -4.15
C ALA A 8 -8.81 13.61 -4.35
N GLY A 9 -9.44 13.09 -3.27
CA GLY A 9 -10.29 11.91 -3.28
C GLY A 9 -9.77 10.77 -2.39
N ALA A 10 -10.54 9.68 -2.35
CA ALA A 10 -10.24 8.51 -1.55
C ALA A 10 -9.07 7.69 -2.13
N ILE A 11 -8.16 7.25 -1.26
CA ILE A 11 -7.07 6.34 -1.62
C ILE A 11 -7.23 5.03 -0.85
N HIS A 12 -7.50 3.95 -1.57
CA HIS A 12 -7.52 2.59 -1.03
C HIS A 12 -6.10 2.06 -0.86
N TYR A 13 -5.86 1.31 0.22
CA TYR A 13 -4.56 0.70 0.46
C TYR A 13 -4.66 -0.65 1.16
N GLU A 14 -3.60 -1.46 1.04
CA GLU A 14 -3.36 -2.59 1.91
C GLU A 14 -2.34 -2.23 3.00
N LYS A 15 -2.50 -2.82 4.17
CA LYS A 15 -1.63 -2.66 5.33
C LYS A 15 -1.13 -4.01 5.80
N SER A 16 0.17 -4.13 6.05
CA SER A 16 0.78 -5.33 6.66
C SER A 16 1.92 -4.96 7.60
N GLY A 17 2.21 -5.86 8.55
CA GLY A 17 3.25 -5.65 9.56
C GLY A 17 2.77 -4.94 10.83
N PRO A 18 3.68 -4.76 11.81
CA PRO A 18 3.34 -4.24 13.12
C PRO A 18 2.98 -2.74 13.06
N PRO A 19 2.00 -2.26 13.84
CA PRO A 19 1.55 -0.86 13.81
C PRO A 19 2.62 0.19 14.19
N ASP A 20 3.61 -0.21 15.00
CA ASP A 20 4.74 0.59 15.47
C ASP A 20 6.01 0.39 14.62
N GLY A 21 5.93 -0.44 13.58
CA GLY A 21 7.02 -0.67 12.64
C GLY A 21 7.36 0.59 11.83
N ARG A 22 8.62 0.70 11.38
CA ARG A 22 9.03 1.79 10.49
C ARG A 22 8.16 1.77 9.21
N PRO A 23 7.48 2.87 8.85
CA PRO A 23 6.57 2.89 7.71
C PRO A 23 7.32 2.79 6.37
N VAL A 24 6.75 2.01 5.46
CA VAL A 24 7.16 1.87 4.06
C VAL A 24 5.92 2.05 3.19
N VAL A 25 5.92 3.08 2.35
CA VAL A 25 4.82 3.37 1.41
C VAL A 25 5.25 2.94 0.01
N PHE A 26 4.46 2.07 -0.61
CA PHE A 26 4.76 1.57 -1.96
C PHE A 26 4.14 2.45 -3.04
N VAL A 27 4.83 2.59 -4.17
CA VAL A 27 4.34 3.30 -5.36
C VAL A 27 4.42 2.36 -6.55
N HIS A 28 3.27 2.04 -7.15
CA HIS A 28 3.21 1.19 -8.34
C HIS A 28 3.39 2.01 -9.63
N GLY A 29 3.66 1.32 -10.74
CA GLY A 29 3.71 1.94 -12.07
C GLY A 29 2.33 2.24 -12.67
N TYR A 30 2.32 2.85 -13.85
CA TYR A 30 1.10 3.16 -14.59
C TYR A 30 0.25 1.90 -14.85
N ALA A 31 -1.07 2.00 -14.63
CA ALA A 31 -2.04 0.91 -14.80
C ALA A 31 -1.75 -0.36 -13.98
N MET A 32 -0.98 -0.24 -12.89
CA MET A 32 -0.73 -1.32 -11.92
C MET A 32 -1.49 -1.07 -10.61
N GLY A 33 -1.52 -2.06 -9.72
CA GLY A 33 -2.17 -1.92 -8.41
C GLY A 33 -1.25 -2.33 -7.27
N HIS A 34 -1.71 -2.12 -6.03
CA HIS A 34 -1.01 -2.48 -4.81
C HIS A 34 -0.58 -3.96 -4.75
N ALA A 35 -1.35 -4.85 -5.38
CA ALA A 35 -1.14 -6.30 -5.33
C ALA A 35 0.23 -6.74 -5.90
N LEU A 36 0.84 -5.93 -6.78
CA LEU A 36 2.21 -6.13 -7.26
C LEU A 36 3.21 -6.28 -6.11
N TRP A 37 2.96 -5.59 -5.00
CA TRP A 37 3.88 -5.52 -3.87
C TRP A 37 3.64 -6.59 -2.82
N ARG A 38 2.58 -7.42 -2.92
CA ARG A 38 2.20 -8.37 -1.86
C ARG A 38 3.35 -9.27 -1.40
N PRO A 39 4.14 -9.91 -2.29
CA PRO A 39 5.26 -10.73 -1.84
C PRO A 39 6.37 -9.93 -1.14
N LEU A 40 6.59 -8.67 -1.55
CA LEU A 40 7.60 -7.80 -0.96
C LEU A 40 7.15 -7.24 0.39
N SER A 41 5.89 -6.79 0.48
CA SER A 41 5.31 -6.26 1.71
C SER A 41 5.27 -7.32 2.80
N GLU A 42 4.96 -8.59 2.47
CA GLU A 42 5.04 -9.71 3.41
C GLU A 42 6.44 -9.92 3.97
N ARG A 43 7.48 -9.89 3.12
CA ARG A 43 8.87 -10.04 3.55
C ARG A 43 9.36 -8.87 4.40
N LEU A 44 8.90 -7.65 4.14
CA LEU A 44 9.25 -6.47 4.94
C LEU A 44 8.45 -6.46 6.26
N ALA A 45 7.17 -6.83 6.24
CA ALA A 45 6.36 -7.02 7.43
C ALA A 45 6.99 -8.04 8.40
N ALA A 46 7.48 -9.18 7.88
CA ALA A 46 8.21 -10.18 8.65
C ALA A 46 9.52 -9.65 9.28
N ARG A 47 10.04 -8.51 8.79
CA ARG A 47 11.21 -7.80 9.33
C ARG A 47 10.84 -6.61 10.23
N GLY A 48 9.57 -6.47 10.60
CA GLY A 48 9.09 -5.44 11.52
C GLY A 48 8.76 -4.09 10.88
N PHE A 49 8.62 -4.02 9.55
CA PHE A 49 8.19 -2.78 8.88
C PHE A 49 6.67 -2.69 8.80
N LEU A 50 6.14 -1.48 8.96
CA LEU A 50 4.75 -1.16 8.65
C LEU A 50 4.62 -0.88 7.15
N CYS A 51 4.10 -1.84 6.40
CA CYS A 51 3.95 -1.74 4.96
C CYS A 51 2.57 -1.20 4.59
N LEU A 52 2.55 -0.13 3.79
CA LEU A 52 1.34 0.51 3.27
C LEU A 52 1.42 0.51 1.74
N ALA A 53 0.54 -0.22 1.08
CA ALA A 53 0.49 -0.34 -0.37
C ALA A 53 -0.81 0.27 -0.92
N PRO A 54 -0.81 1.58 -1.28
CA PRO A 54 -1.94 2.22 -1.92
C PRO A 54 -2.15 1.77 -3.37
N THR A 55 -3.39 1.82 -3.83
CA THR A 55 -3.71 1.96 -5.27
C THR A 55 -3.75 3.46 -5.57
N TRP A 56 -2.69 3.98 -6.19
CA TRP A 56 -2.57 5.38 -6.59
C TRP A 56 -3.48 5.71 -7.79
N PRO A 57 -3.79 6.99 -8.02
CA PRO A 57 -4.46 7.43 -9.23
C PRO A 57 -3.81 6.86 -10.50
N LEU A 58 -4.62 6.56 -11.52
CA LEU A 58 -4.19 5.87 -12.74
C LEU A 58 -3.65 4.43 -12.53
N GLY A 59 -3.91 3.84 -11.36
CA GLY A 59 -3.72 2.41 -11.11
C GLY A 59 -4.83 1.53 -11.68
N ALA A 60 -4.72 0.23 -11.42
CA ALA A 60 -5.76 -0.76 -11.69
C ALA A 60 -6.91 -0.61 -10.68
N HIS A 61 -7.67 0.48 -10.82
CA HIS A 61 -8.91 0.71 -10.08
C HIS A 61 -9.96 -0.28 -10.60
N THR A 62 -10.59 -1.02 -9.70
CA THR A 62 -11.73 -1.91 -9.97
C THR A 62 -12.85 -1.61 -9.01
#